data_AF-A0A419E9L7-F1
#
_entry.id   AF-A0A419E9L7-F1
#
_cell.length_a   1.000
_cell.length_b   1.000
_cell.length_c   1.000
_cell.angle_alpha   90.00
_cell.angle_beta   90.00
_cell.angle_gamma   90.00
#
_symmetry.space_group_name_H-M   'P 1'
#
loop_
_entity.id
_entity.type
_entity.pdbx_description
1 polymer ?
#
loop_
_entity_poly.entity_id
_entity_poly.type
_entity_poly.pdbx_seq_one_letter_code
_entity_poly.pdbx_strand_id
1 'polypeptide(L)' 'MSTSKNKNVDEIHGCIVCAILFNVLAVYTPDGKLLDCTVTSPGGHIVSDERRPLVACDSHTAEEIGAYKRWKSQNVES' A
#
# COMPACT_ATOMS: atom_id res chain seq x y z
N MET A 1 -17.23 -20.84 20.04
CA MET A 1 -16.44 -20.50 18.84
C MET A 1 -16.14 -19.02 18.88
N SER A 2 -14.90 -18.62 19.14
CA SER A 2 -14.50 -17.21 19.06
C SER A 2 -14.42 -16.81 17.60
N THR A 3 -15.31 -15.94 17.14
CA THR A 3 -15.24 -15.40 15.78
C THR A 3 -14.05 -14.46 15.71
N SER A 4 -13.00 -14.93 15.04
CA SER A 4 -11.80 -14.14 14.78
C SER A 4 -12.16 -13.01 13.83
N LYS A 5 -12.19 -11.77 14.34
CA LYS A 5 -12.62 -10.58 13.57
C LYS A 5 -11.43 -10.00 12.80
N ASN A 6 -11.70 -9.47 11.62
CA ASN A 6 -10.73 -8.66 10.88
C ASN A 6 -10.29 -7.45 11.71
N LYS A 7 -9.07 -6.98 11.46
CA LYS A 7 -8.44 -5.89 12.21
C LYS A 7 -8.20 -4.69 11.30
N ASN A 8 -8.70 -3.54 11.71
CA ASN A 8 -8.33 -2.25 11.12
C ASN A 8 -7.05 -1.74 11.79
N VAL A 9 -6.10 -1.25 11.00
CA VAL A 9 -4.83 -0.71 11.46
C VAL A 9 -4.56 0.59 10.73
N ASP A 10 -4.28 1.65 11.50
CA ASP A 10 -3.75 2.90 10.98
C ASP A 10 -2.23 2.79 10.80
N GLU A 11 -1.77 2.94 9.57
CA GLU A 11 -0.36 2.83 9.18
C GLU A 11 0.12 4.10 8.47
N ILE A 12 1.43 4.31 8.43
CA ILE A 12 2.06 5.40 7.68
C ILE A 12 2.92 4.78 6.58
N HIS A 13 2.65 5.17 5.34
CA HIS A 13 3.37 4.69 4.16
C HIS A 13 3.93 5.86 3.37
N GLY A 14 5.14 5.68 2.83
CA GLY A 14 5.74 6.64 1.91
C GLY A 14 5.27 6.41 0.48
N CYS A 15 5.15 7.49 -0.29
CA CYS A 15 5.04 7.39 -1.74
C CYS A 15 6.23 6.59 -2.29
N ILE A 16 5.96 5.58 -3.11
CA ILE A 16 6.98 4.71 -3.71
C ILE A 16 8.01 5.44 -4.59
N VAL A 17 7.72 6.69 -5.00
CA VAL A 17 8.61 7.50 -5.84
C VAL A 17 9.36 8.55 -5.01
N CYS A 18 8.66 9.38 -4.23
CA CYS A 18 9.26 10.53 -3.53
C CYS A 18 9.30 10.40 -2.00
N ALA A 19 8.82 9.29 -1.43
CA ALA A 19 8.79 9.01 0.01
C ALA A 19 7.98 9.98 0.89
N ILE A 20 7.18 10.89 0.30
CA ILE A 20 6.19 11.69 1.05
C ILE A 20 5.25 10.76 1.81
N LEU A 21 4.98 11.05 3.08
CA LEU A 21 4.24 10.18 3.98
C LEU A 21 2.72 10.40 3.90
N PHE A 22 1.98 9.30 3.93
CA PHE A 22 0.52 9.26 3.91
C PHE A 22 0.01 8.31 4.98
N ASN A 23 -1.09 8.68 5.64
CA ASN A 23 -1.84 7.76 6.49
C ASN A 23 -2.65 6.79 5.62
N VAL A 24 -2.61 5.52 5.98
CA VAL A 24 -3.33 4.43 5.33
C VAL A 24 -4.13 3.67 6.38
N LEU A 25 -5.41 3.46 6.10
CA LEU A 25 -6.23 2.53 6.86
C LEU A 25 -6.17 1.17 6.16
N ALA A 26 -5.55 0.19 6.81
CA ALA A 26 -5.41 -1.17 6.29
C ALA A 26 -6.33 -2.12 7.07
N VAL A 27 -6.97 -3.05 6.35
CA VAL A 27 -7.82 -4.10 6.90
C VAL A 27 -7.11 -5.42 6.73
N TYR A 28 -6.84 -6.09 7.85
CA TYR A 28 -6.19 -7.40 7.87
C TYR A 28 -7.17 -8.49 8.30
N THR A 29 -7.03 -9.66 7.69
CA THR A 29 -7.58 -10.90 8.24
C THR A 29 -6.95 -11.21 9.59
N PRO A 30 -7.55 -12.09 10.41
CA PRO A 30 -6.97 -12.40 11.71
C PRO A 30 -5.63 -13.15 11.65
N ASP A 31 -5.34 -13.84 10.54
CA ASP A 31 -4.04 -14.44 10.24
C ASP A 31 -3.01 -13.44 9.67
N GLY A 32 -3.36 -12.14 9.63
CA GLY A 32 -2.44 -11.06 9.28
C GLY A 32 -2.28 -10.82 7.77
N LYS A 33 -3.16 -11.37 6.93
CA LYS A 33 -3.14 -11.08 5.49
C LYS A 33 -3.90 -9.79 5.20
N LEU A 34 -3.34 -8.96 4.33
CA LEU A 34 -4.03 -7.76 3.88
C LEU A 34 -5.29 -8.15 3.09
N LEU A 35 -6.44 -7.64 3.52
CA LEU A 35 -7.73 -7.80 2.85
C LEU A 35 -8.04 -6.59 1.98
N ASP A 36 -7.83 -5.39 2.52
CA ASP A 36 -8.09 -4.12 1.84
C ASP A 36 -7.25 -3.00 2.45
N CYS A 37 -7.08 -1.89 1.73
CA CYS A 37 -6.49 -0.67 2.28
C CYS A 37 -6.94 0.57 1.52
N THR A 38 -6.93 1.71 2.19
CA THR A 38 -7.23 3.00 1.58
C THR A 38 -6.35 4.10 2.17
N VAL A 39 -5.95 5.06 1.33
CA VAL A 39 -5.25 6.26 1.80
C VAL A 39 -6.28 7.19 2.44
N THR A 40 -6.01 7.64 3.67
CA THR A 40 -6.87 8.58 4.40
C THR A 40 -6.35 10.00 4.38
N SER A 41 -5.11 10.21 3.91
CA SER A 41 -4.51 11.53 3.71
C SER A 41 -4.82 12.08 2.31
N PRO A 42 -5.00 13.40 2.14
CA PRO A 42 -5.20 14.00 0.82
C PRO A 42 -3.99 13.81 -0.10
N GLY A 43 -4.24 13.70 -1.42
CA GLY A 43 -3.19 13.77 -2.44
C GLY A 43 -2.41 12.47 -2.68
N GLY A 44 -2.90 11.34 -2.16
CA GLY A 44 -2.31 10.03 -2.39
C GLY A 44 -3.36 8.96 -2.66
N HIS A 45 -2.93 7.91 -3.34
CA HIS A 45 -3.79 6.78 -3.72
C HIS A 45 -3.05 5.45 -3.56
N ILE A 46 -3.83 4.37 -3.37
CA ILE A 46 -3.28 3.02 -3.30
C ILE A 46 -2.88 2.56 -4.71
N VAL A 47 -1.67 2.00 -4.80
CA VAL A 47 -1.17 1.37 -6.01
C VAL A 47 -1.65 -0.08 -6.02
N SER A 48 -2.62 -0.39 -6.89
CA SER A 48 -3.19 -1.74 -7.05
C SER A 48 -2.12 -2.78 -7.40
N ASP A 49 -2.38 -4.05 -7.05
CA ASP A 49 -1.57 -5.26 -7.36
C ASP A 49 -0.50 -5.64 -6.32
N GLU A 50 -0.73 -5.32 -5.04
CA GLU A 50 0.29 -5.48 -4.00
C GLU A 50 -0.27 -6.20 -2.76
N ARG A 51 0.44 -7.23 -2.28
CA ARG A 51 0.11 -7.96 -1.02
C ARG A 51 0.34 -7.12 0.24
N ARG A 52 0.82 -5.90 0.09
CA ARG A 52 1.08 -4.90 1.14
C ARG A 52 0.59 -3.54 0.65
N PRO A 53 0.18 -2.62 1.54
CA PRO A 53 -0.22 -1.29 1.11
C PRO A 53 0.97 -0.59 0.43
N LEU A 54 0.79 -0.14 -0.80
CA LEU A 54 1.72 0.75 -1.50
C LEU A 54 0.99 2.03 -1.87
N VAL A 55 1.65 3.17 -1.69
CA VAL A 55 1.06 4.49 -1.93
C VAL A 55 1.83 5.21 -3.05
N ALA A 56 1.11 5.94 -3.88
CA ALA A 56 1.68 6.96 -4.75
C ALA A 56 0.97 8.30 -4.51
N CYS A 57 1.70 9.41 -4.60
CA CYS A 57 1.08 10.73 -4.56
C CYS A 57 0.61 11.15 -5.95
N ASP A 58 -0.35 12.06 -6.01
CA ASP A 58 -0.96 12.51 -7.26
C ASP A 58 -0.01 13.37 -8.12
N SER A 59 1.19 13.68 -7.62
CA SER A 59 2.23 14.40 -8.36
C SER A 59 3.04 13.52 -9.31
N HIS A 60 2.93 12.19 -9.21
CA HIS A 60 3.66 11.27 -10.08
C HIS A 60 2.76 10.61 -11.12
N THR A 61 3.33 10.43 -12.30
CA THR A 61 2.68 9.79 -13.45
C THR A 61 2.60 8.28 -13.27
N ALA A 62 1.69 7.65 -14.01
CA ALA A 62 1.60 6.19 -14.10
C ALA A 62 2.90 5.54 -14.61
N GLU A 63 3.69 6.26 -15.42
CA GLU A 63 4.98 5.78 -15.93
C GLU A 63 6.04 5.68 -14.83
N GLU A 64 6.17 6.72 -13.99
CA GLU A 64 7.09 6.74 -12.84
C GLU A 64 6.73 5.65 -11.83
N ILE A 65 5.43 5.51 -11.52
CA ILE A 65 4.91 4.43 -10.67
C ILE A 65 5.21 3.05 -11.28
N GLY A 66 5.02 2.91 -12.60
CA GLY A 66 5.32 1.68 -13.34
C GLY A 66 6.80 1.32 -13.35
N ALA A 67 7.70 2.31 -13.35
CA ALA A 67 9.14 2.08 -13.27
C ALA A 67 9.53 1.41 -11.94
N TYR A 68 8.96 1.87 -10.82
CA TYR A 68 9.16 1.21 -9.52
C TYR A 68 8.67 -0.24 -9.55
N LYS A 69 7.47 -0.49 -10.09
CA LYS A 69 6.92 -1.87 -10.19
C LYS A 69 7.85 -2.79 -10.98
N ARG A 70 8.36 -2.34 -12.13
CA ARG A 70 9.31 -3.10 -12.95
C ARG A 70 10.61 -3.38 -12.21
N TRP A 71 11.19 -2.37 -11.55
CA TRP A 71 12.40 -2.56 -10.74
C TRP A 71 12.19 -3.59 -9.64
N LYS A 72 11.07 -3.50 -8.92
CA LYS A 72 10.73 -4.42 -7.84
C LYS A 72 10.60 -5.86 -8.33
N SER A 73 9.89 -6.10 -9.44
CA SER A 73 9.76 -7.45 -10.03
C SER A 73 11.11 -8.07 -10.39
N GLN A 74 12.11 -7.26 -10.77
CA GLN A 74 13.45 -7.73 -11.12
C GLN A 74 14.37 -7.96 -9.91
N ASN A 75 14.05 -7.40 -8.73
CA ASN A 75 14.95 -7.37 -7.58
C ASN A 75 14.40 -8.08 -6.32
N VAL A 76 13.15 -8.57 -6.34
CA VAL A 76 12.49 -9.20 -5.19
C VAL A 76 12.23 -10.70 -5.39
N GLU A 77 12.57 -11.29 -6.55
CA GLU A 77 12.68 -12.75 -6.75
C GLU A 77 14.10 -13.26 -6.37
N SER A 78 14.60 -12.92 -5.18
CA SER A 78 15.85 -13.48 -4.63
C SER A 78 15.66 -13.88 -3.17
#